data_AF-A0A6P4ACY4-F1
#
_entry.id   AF-A0A6P4ACY4-F1
#
_cell.length_a   1.000
_cell.length_b   1.000
_cell.length_c   1.000
_cell.angle_alpha   90.00
_cell.angle_beta   90.00
_cell.angle_gamma   90.00
#
_symmetry.space_group_name_H-M   'P 1'
#
loop_
_entity.id
_entity.type
_entity.pdbx_description
1 polymer ?
#
loop_
_entity_poly.entity_id
_entity_poly.type
_entity_poly.pdbx_seq_one_letter_code
_entity_poly.pdbx_strand_id
1 'polypeptide(L)'
;MRDLNLYVVLFLGWALAMMSNSSEAAKDGPFEAARREVHIVNGLSPGRMLFAHCKSKDDDLGEHNLAVGQEFSWSFRFNFFETTLYWCYTHTDHQHAAFNVYWHKKWLEDRCDERSCIWTAKDDGFYLKNIPENRDELIHKWEEGL
;
A
#
# COMPACT_ATOMS: atom_id res chain seq x y z
N MET A 1 -66.69 -12.11 -2.63
CA MET A 1 -65.78 -12.56 -3.71
C MET A 1 -65.52 -11.44 -4.74
N ARG A 2 -65.08 -10.25 -4.31
CA ARG A 2 -64.59 -9.19 -5.22
C ARG A 2 -63.29 -8.53 -4.73
N ASP A 3 -62.66 -9.09 -3.69
CA ASP A 3 -61.49 -8.51 -3.04
C ASP A 3 -60.29 -9.46 -3.00
N LEU A 4 -60.28 -10.57 -3.74
CA LEU A 4 -59.10 -11.44 -3.83
C LEU A 4 -58.26 -11.12 -5.08
N ASN A 5 -58.90 -10.76 -6.20
CA ASN A 5 -58.21 -10.41 -7.44
C ASN A 5 -57.44 -9.08 -7.35
N LEU A 6 -57.90 -8.10 -6.56
CA LEU A 6 -57.18 -6.83 -6.41
C LEU A 6 -55.84 -7.02 -5.68
N TYR A 7 -55.82 -7.86 -4.62
CA TYR A 7 -54.58 -8.15 -3.90
C TYR A 7 -53.61 -8.98 -4.74
N VAL A 8 -54.09 -9.96 -5.50
CA VAL A 8 -53.23 -10.75 -6.40
C VAL A 8 -52.58 -9.87 -7.49
N VAL A 9 -53.30 -8.91 -8.05
CA VAL A 9 -52.76 -7.96 -9.04
C VAL A 9 -51.76 -6.97 -8.41
N LEU A 10 -51.99 -6.54 -7.16
CA LEU A 10 -51.04 -5.69 -6.42
C LEU A 10 -49.75 -6.45 -6.05
N PHE A 11 -49.84 -7.72 -5.68
CA PHE A 11 -48.68 -8.56 -5.36
C PHE A 11 -47.83 -8.91 -6.60
N LEU A 12 -48.46 -9.19 -7.74
CA LEU A 12 -47.74 -9.48 -8.99
C LEU A 12 -47.10 -8.22 -9.59
N GLY A 13 -47.73 -7.04 -9.45
CA GLY A 13 -47.15 -5.77 -9.88
C GLY A 13 -45.91 -5.36 -9.10
N TRP A 14 -45.88 -5.62 -7.78
CA TRP A 14 -44.70 -5.38 -6.94
C TRP A 14 -43.55 -6.37 -7.24
N ALA A 15 -43.86 -7.63 -7.52
CA ALA A 15 -42.84 -8.63 -7.83
C ALA A 15 -42.09 -8.32 -9.13
N LEU A 16 -42.75 -7.75 -10.15
CA LEU A 16 -42.08 -7.32 -11.39
C LEU A 16 -41.24 -6.04 -11.23
N ALA A 17 -41.60 -5.14 -10.32
CA ALA A 17 -40.83 -3.92 -10.06
C ALA A 17 -39.47 -4.18 -9.37
N MET A 18 -39.30 -5.35 -8.75
CA MET A 18 -38.06 -5.75 -8.07
C MET A 18 -37.00 -6.37 -8.99
N MET A 19 -37.29 -6.53 -10.29
CA MET A 19 -36.38 -7.17 -11.26
C MET A 19 -35.70 -6.18 -12.22
N SER A 20 -35.56 -4.90 -11.85
CA SER A 20 -34.78 -3.95 -12.64
C SER A 20 -33.99 -2.98 -11.76
N ASN A 21 -32.74 -3.33 -11.43
CA ASN A 21 -31.55 -2.59 -11.89
C ASN A 21 -30.30 -3.36 -11.43
N SER A 22 -29.42 -3.66 -12.38
CA SER A 22 -28.08 -4.17 -12.14
C SER A 22 -27.15 -3.07 -11.63
N SER A 23 -26.11 -3.50 -10.90
CA SER A 23 -24.93 -2.77 -10.41
C SER A 23 -25.15 -1.73 -9.31
N GLU A 24 -25.30 -2.21 -8.08
CA GLU A 24 -24.60 -1.61 -6.95
C GLU A 24 -23.68 -2.69 -6.38
N ALA A 25 -22.37 -2.46 -6.50
CA ALA A 25 -21.38 -3.30 -5.84
C ALA A 25 -21.70 -3.31 -4.35
N ALA A 26 -21.92 -4.50 -3.78
CA ALA A 26 -21.97 -4.68 -2.33
C ALA A 26 -20.65 -4.17 -1.74
N LYS A 27 -20.66 -2.94 -1.23
CA LYS A 27 -19.56 -2.40 -0.44
C LYS A 27 -19.91 -2.61 1.03
N ASP A 28 -18.94 -3.20 1.71
CA ASP A 28 -18.79 -3.33 3.15
C ASP A 28 -19.54 -4.50 3.81
N GLY A 29 -18.96 -5.69 3.63
CA GLY A 29 -19.07 -6.76 4.64
C GLY A 29 -18.18 -6.45 5.87
N PRO A 30 -18.46 -7.06 7.04
CA PRO A 30 -17.66 -6.83 8.23
C PRO A 30 -16.31 -7.52 8.05
N PHE A 31 -15.23 -6.74 8.05
CA PHE A 31 -13.82 -7.16 7.92
C PHE A 31 -13.26 -7.24 6.49
N GLU A 32 -13.34 -6.16 5.72
CA GLU A 32 -12.23 -5.82 4.81
C GLU A 32 -10.99 -5.61 5.71
N ALA A 33 -10.13 -6.62 5.83
CA ALA A 33 -8.91 -6.52 6.62
C ALA A 33 -8.10 -5.32 6.15
N ALA A 34 -7.80 -4.39 7.05
CA ALA A 34 -7.01 -3.20 6.74
C ALA A 34 -5.72 -3.59 6.00
N ARG A 35 -5.42 -2.87 4.93
CA ARG A 35 -4.25 -3.10 4.09
C ARG A 35 -3.29 -1.93 4.22
N ARG A 36 -2.01 -2.27 4.14
CA ARG A 36 -0.90 -1.34 4.10
C ARG A 36 -0.16 -1.54 2.78
N GLU A 37 0.21 -0.44 2.15
CA GLU A 37 1.03 -0.36 0.95
C GLU A 37 2.36 0.31 1.31
N VAL A 38 3.46 -0.27 0.85
CA VAL A 38 4.80 0.29 1.01
C VAL A 38 5.37 0.53 -0.38
N HIS A 39 5.91 1.73 -0.60
CA HIS A 39 6.47 2.15 -1.88
C HIS A 39 7.95 2.47 -1.71
N ILE A 40 8.77 1.97 -2.64
CA ILE A 40 10.17 2.32 -2.80
C ILE A 40 10.30 3.06 -4.14
N VAL A 41 10.66 4.33 -4.09
CA VAL A 41 10.73 5.22 -5.26
C VAL A 41 12.19 5.59 -5.54
N ASN A 42 12.62 5.49 -6.79
CA ASN A 42 13.90 6.03 -7.22
C ASN A 42 13.77 7.54 -7.53
N GLY A 43 14.19 8.39 -6.61
CA GLY A 43 14.30 9.84 -6.75
C GLY A 43 15.76 10.34 -6.86
N LEU A 44 16.69 9.48 -7.28
CA LEU A 44 18.09 9.83 -7.50
C LEU A 44 18.25 10.80 -8.68
N SER A 45 19.44 11.41 -8.79
CA SER A 45 19.78 12.22 -9.96
C SER A 45 19.65 11.45 -11.29
N PRO A 46 19.35 12.14 -12.41
CA PRO A 46 19.13 11.51 -13.71
C PRO A 46 20.21 10.53 -14.13
N GLY A 47 19.80 9.40 -14.72
CA GLY A 47 20.70 8.35 -15.21
C GLY A 47 21.17 7.35 -14.16
N ARG A 48 20.77 7.51 -12.90
CA ARG A 48 21.08 6.54 -11.83
C ARG A 48 20.04 5.44 -11.72
N MET A 49 20.51 4.23 -11.42
CA MET A 49 19.69 3.07 -11.12
C MET A 49 19.67 2.81 -9.62
N LEU A 50 18.51 2.43 -9.10
CA LEU A 50 18.35 1.94 -7.73
C LEU A 50 18.04 0.45 -7.79
N PHE A 51 18.90 -0.37 -7.21
CA PHE A 51 18.56 -1.75 -6.88
C PHE A 51 17.84 -1.79 -5.54
N ALA A 52 16.78 -2.58 -5.44
CA ALA A 52 16.07 -2.87 -4.20
C ALA A 52 15.70 -4.35 -4.12
N HIS A 53 16.08 -4.98 -3.01
CA HIS A 53 15.63 -6.32 -2.62
C HIS A 53 14.95 -6.22 -1.25
N CYS A 54 13.64 -6.41 -1.24
CA CYS A 54 12.83 -6.27 -0.04
C CYS A 54 12.21 -7.61 0.36
N LYS A 55 12.08 -7.83 1.66
CA LYS A 55 11.46 -9.04 2.20
C LYS A 55 10.91 -8.83 3.60
N SER A 56 10.05 -9.75 4.01
CA SER A 56 9.69 -9.99 5.41
C SER A 56 10.35 -11.29 5.89
N LYS A 57 9.96 -11.74 7.09
CA LYS A 57 10.35 -13.07 7.58
C LYS A 57 9.81 -14.19 6.67
N ASP A 58 8.60 -14.01 6.15
CA ASP A 58 7.82 -15.07 5.52
C ASP A 58 7.73 -14.90 3.98
N ASP A 59 7.95 -13.69 3.46
CA ASP A 59 7.81 -13.36 2.04
C ASP A 59 9.06 -12.68 1.49
N ASP A 60 9.65 -13.23 0.43
CA ASP A 60 10.66 -12.55 -0.38
C ASP A 60 9.97 -11.86 -1.57
N LEU A 61 10.11 -10.53 -1.65
CA LEU A 61 9.45 -9.73 -2.69
C LEU A 61 10.29 -9.59 -3.97
N GLY A 62 11.48 -10.21 -3.98
CA GLY A 62 12.39 -10.24 -5.12
C GLY A 62 13.23 -8.99 -5.31
N GLU A 63 14.05 -9.03 -6.35
CA GLU A 63 14.99 -7.99 -6.73
C GLU A 63 14.40 -7.08 -7.81
N HIS A 64 14.55 -5.78 -7.64
CA HIS A 64 14.00 -4.76 -8.53
C HIS A 64 15.08 -3.74 -8.89
N ASN A 65 15.27 -3.51 -10.18
CA ASN A 65 16.12 -2.42 -10.69
C ASN A 65 15.22 -1.29 -11.19
N LEU A 66 15.25 -0.17 -10.49
CA LEU A 66 14.38 0.97 -10.74
C LEU A 66 15.18 2.08 -11.42
N ALA A 67 14.74 2.49 -12.62
CA ALA A 67 15.21 3.73 -13.23
C ALA A 67 14.65 4.95 -12.48
N VAL A 68 15.25 6.12 -12.69
CA VAL A 68 14.78 7.37 -12.08
C VAL A 68 13.30 7.60 -12.39
N GLY A 69 12.51 7.89 -11.36
CA GLY A 69 11.07 8.10 -11.42
C GLY A 69 10.23 6.81 -11.39
N GLN A 70 10.84 5.62 -11.38
CA GLN A 70 10.12 4.36 -11.19
C GLN A 70 9.94 4.04 -9.70
N GLU A 71 8.93 3.22 -9.43
CA GLU A 71 8.66 2.69 -8.10
C GLU A 71 8.47 1.17 -8.12
N PHE A 72 8.80 0.56 -6.98
CA PHE A 72 8.42 -0.79 -6.61
C PHE A 72 7.56 -0.71 -5.35
N SER A 73 6.38 -1.35 -5.36
CA SER A 73 5.46 -1.33 -4.24
C SER A 73 4.77 -2.68 -4.04
N TRP A 74 4.32 -2.92 -2.81
CA TRP A 74 3.55 -4.11 -2.43
C TRP A 74 2.51 -3.76 -1.37
N SER A 75 1.47 -4.60 -1.28
CA SER A 75 0.42 -4.49 -0.27
C SER A 75 0.38 -5.73 0.61
N PHE A 76 0.08 -5.54 1.89
CA PHE A 76 -0.13 -6.64 2.84
C PHE A 76 -1.26 -6.32 3.81
N ARG A 77 -1.78 -7.35 4.48
CA ARG A 77 -2.77 -7.22 5.55
C ARG A 77 -2.08 -7.20 6.89
N PHE A 78 -2.57 -6.41 7.84
CA PHE A 78 -2.10 -6.48 9.21
C PHE A 78 -2.33 -7.90 9.76
N ASN A 79 -1.31 -8.48 10.36
CA ASN A 79 -1.47 -9.75 11.07
C ASN A 79 -2.11 -9.50 12.45
N PHE A 80 -2.79 -10.52 13.01
CA PHE A 80 -3.53 -10.38 14.28
C PHE A 80 -2.65 -9.97 15.47
N PHE A 81 -1.33 -10.22 15.39
CA PHE A 81 -0.38 -9.90 16.44
C PHE A 81 0.37 -8.58 16.19
N GLU A 82 0.05 -7.84 15.13
CA GLU A 82 0.71 -6.59 14.72
C GLU A 82 2.25 -6.70 14.63
N THR A 83 2.75 -7.86 14.22
CA THR A 83 4.20 -8.16 14.18
C THR A 83 4.82 -8.03 12.79
N THR A 84 4.04 -7.56 11.80
CA THR A 84 4.53 -7.46 10.42
C THR A 84 5.72 -6.50 10.34
N LEU A 85 6.79 -6.97 9.70
CA LEU A 85 8.02 -6.23 9.50
C LEU A 85 8.56 -6.53 8.10
N TYR A 86 8.87 -5.48 7.35
CA TYR A 86 9.58 -5.56 6.08
C TYR A 86 10.88 -4.74 6.14
N TRP A 87 11.93 -5.28 5.54
CA TRP A 87 13.21 -4.61 5.37
C TRP A 87 13.67 -4.72 3.93
N CYS A 88 14.47 -3.75 3.50
CA CYS A 88 15.06 -3.74 2.18
C CYS A 88 16.58 -3.62 2.30
N TYR A 89 17.28 -4.35 1.44
CA TYR A 89 18.63 -4.01 1.03
C TYR A 89 18.53 -3.26 -0.30
N THR A 90 19.24 -2.15 -0.39
CA THR A 90 19.23 -1.28 -1.57
C THR A 90 20.64 -0.86 -1.88
N HIS A 91 20.94 -0.65 -3.16
CA HIS A 91 22.21 -0.09 -3.54
C HIS A 91 22.13 0.66 -4.86
N THR A 92 23.16 1.47 -5.08
CA THR A 92 23.49 2.11 -6.34
C THR A 92 24.88 1.62 -6.75
N ASP A 93 25.62 2.37 -7.57
CA ASP A 93 26.94 1.97 -8.06
C ASP A 93 28.01 1.90 -6.96
N HIS A 94 27.95 2.80 -5.97
CA HIS A 94 29.02 2.97 -4.97
C HIS A 94 28.51 3.01 -3.53
N GLN A 95 27.20 2.89 -3.33
CA GLN A 95 26.56 3.15 -2.05
C GLN A 95 25.42 2.17 -1.83
N HIS A 96 25.19 1.81 -0.58
CA HIS A 96 24.15 0.87 -0.19
C HIS A 96 23.45 1.31 1.10
N ALA A 97 22.26 0.78 1.33
CA ALA A 97 21.52 0.97 2.57
C ALA A 97 20.65 -0.26 2.85
N ALA A 98 20.68 -0.72 4.11
CA ALA A 98 19.85 -1.81 4.62
C ALA A 98 19.07 -1.35 5.85
N PHE A 99 17.74 -1.34 5.77
CA PHE A 99 16.91 -0.85 6.87
C PHE A 99 15.47 -1.37 6.80
N ASN A 100 14.75 -1.22 7.92
CA ASN A 100 13.33 -1.56 8.00
C ASN A 100 12.51 -0.48 7.29
N VAL A 101 11.72 -0.88 6.30
CA VAL A 101 10.82 0.00 5.54
C VAL A 101 9.38 -0.06 6.07
N TYR A 102 9.07 -1.09 6.85
CA TYR A 102 7.83 -1.15 7.61
C TYR A 102 8.01 -1.93 8.91
N TRP A 103 7.45 -1.40 9.99
CA TRP A 103 7.29 -2.09 11.26
C TRP A 103 6.17 -1.41 12.05
N HIS A 104 5.40 -2.18 12.81
CA HIS A 104 4.26 -1.63 13.56
C HIS A 104 4.72 -0.75 14.75
N LYS A 105 4.87 0.56 14.51
CA LYS A 105 5.17 1.57 15.53
C LYS A 105 4.47 2.88 15.22
N LYS A 106 3.99 3.51 16.29
CA LYS A 106 3.36 4.84 16.25
C LYS A 106 4.17 5.88 15.46
N TRP A 107 5.49 5.92 15.60
CA TRP A 107 6.34 6.87 14.87
C TRP A 107 6.21 6.77 13.34
N LEU A 108 6.10 5.54 12.82
CA LEU A 108 5.96 5.28 11.38
C LEU A 108 4.51 5.54 10.95
N GLU A 109 3.55 5.01 11.70
CA GLU A 109 2.11 5.18 11.41
C GLU A 109 1.69 6.66 11.47
N ASP A 110 2.30 7.49 12.32
CA ASP A 110 2.04 8.94 12.38
C ASP A 110 2.60 9.71 11.15
N ARG A 111 3.47 9.09 10.35
CA ARG A 111 4.07 9.69 9.13
C ARG A 111 3.42 9.17 7.86
N CYS A 112 3.10 7.88 7.82
CA CYS A 112 2.30 7.30 6.76
C CYS A 112 0.86 7.84 6.85
N ASP A 113 0.05 7.63 5.82
CA ASP A 113 -1.39 7.88 5.91
C ASP A 113 -2.11 6.60 6.40
N GLU A 114 -3.38 6.41 6.07
CA GLU A 114 -4.11 5.18 6.43
C GLU A 114 -3.71 3.95 5.59
N ARG A 115 -3.20 4.14 4.36
CA ARG A 115 -2.89 3.03 3.43
C ARG A 115 -1.43 2.96 2.97
N SER A 116 -0.78 4.08 2.69
CA SER A 116 0.54 4.15 2.07
C SER A 116 1.65 4.67 2.98
N CYS A 117 2.80 4.00 2.91
CA CYS A 117 4.10 4.45 3.41
C CYS A 117 5.05 4.60 2.22
N ILE A 118 5.57 5.81 1.99
CA ILE A 118 6.35 6.12 0.78
C ILE A 118 7.79 6.43 1.17
N TRP A 119 8.72 5.60 0.68
CA TRP A 119 10.16 5.78 0.80
C TRP A 119 10.74 6.20 -0.54
N THR A 120 11.55 7.26 -0.53
CA THR A 120 12.22 7.77 -1.73
C THR A 120 13.72 7.78 -1.53
N ALA A 121 14.43 7.05 -2.38
CA ALA A 121 15.88 7.13 -2.49
C ALA A 121 16.27 8.45 -3.16
N LYS A 122 17.07 9.28 -2.51
CA LYS A 122 17.69 10.50 -3.06
C LYS A 122 19.20 10.40 -2.96
N ASP A 123 19.93 11.34 -3.56
CA ASP A 123 21.38 11.22 -3.70
C ASP A 123 22.14 11.16 -2.36
N ASP A 124 21.58 11.70 -1.28
CA ASP A 124 22.17 11.73 0.07
C ASP A 124 21.58 10.70 1.04
N GLY A 125 20.50 10.01 0.67
CA GLY A 125 19.91 8.92 1.44
C GLY A 125 18.45 8.64 1.15
N PHE A 126 17.83 7.83 2.00
CA PHE A 126 16.41 7.51 1.97
C PHE A 126 15.59 8.46 2.82
N TYR A 127 14.53 8.96 2.18
CA TYR A 127 13.53 9.81 2.79
C TYR A 127 12.23 9.03 3.00
N LEU A 128 11.58 9.27 4.13
CA LEU A 128 10.20 8.88 4.37
C LEU A 128 9.30 10.09 4.13
N LYS A 129 8.24 9.93 3.33
CA LYS A 129 7.20 10.95 3.21
C LYS A 129 6.39 11.00 4.50
N ASN A 130 6.47 12.11 5.22
CA ASN A 130 5.49 12.48 6.23
C ASN A 130 4.27 13.07 5.49
N ILE A 131 3.25 12.24 5.29
CA ILE A 131 2.07 12.57 4.50
C ILE A 131 1.21 13.63 5.20
N PRO A 132 0.90 13.52 6.52
CA PRO A 132 0.11 14.54 7.21
C PRO A 132 0.73 15.94 7.17
N GLU A 133 2.06 16.03 7.29
CA GLU A 133 2.79 17.32 7.28
C GLU A 133 3.29 17.70 5.87
N ASN A 134 3.02 16.87 4.86
CA ASN A 134 3.45 17.03 3.47
C ASN A 134 4.95 17.37 3.31
N ARG A 135 5.83 16.69 4.04
CA ARG A 135 7.28 16.89 3.96
C ARG A 135 8.04 15.57 3.86
N ASP A 136 9.23 15.60 3.28
CA ASP A 136 10.11 14.44 3.23
C ASP A 136 11.12 14.54 4.37
N GLU A 137 11.29 13.45 5.14
CA GLU A 137 12.22 13.39 6.26
C GLU A 137 13.37 12.42 5.90
N LEU A 138 14.62 12.88 5.93
CA LEU A 138 15.79 12.00 5.74
C LEU A 138 15.92 11.08 6.95
N ILE A 139 15.77 9.77 6.74
CA ILE A 139 15.81 8.77 7.83
C ILE A 139 17.11 7.98 7.81
N HIS A 140 17.56 7.54 6.63
CA HIS A 140 18.74 6.71 6.46
C HIS A 140 19.67 7.34 5.44
N LYS A 141 20.91 7.63 5.84
CA LYS A 141 21.95 8.02 4.89
C LYS A 141 22.48 6.78 4.19
N TRP A 142 23.00 6.98 2.98
CA TRP A 142 23.78 5.95 2.31
C TRP A 142 25.04 5.58 3.10
N GLU A 143 25.38 4.31 3.07
CA GLU A 143 26.68 3.80 3.47
C GLU A 143 27.55 3.60 2.22
N GLU A 144 28.81 4.01 2.29
CA GLU A 144 29.77 3.80 1.21
C GLU A 144 29.99 2.29 1.03
N GLY A 145 29.80 1.80 -0.19
CA GLY A 145 30.21 0.48 -0.61
C GLY A 145 31.70 0.48 -0.99
N LEU A 146 32.44 -0.54 -0.57
CA LEU A 146 33.82 -0.78 -1.01
C LEU A 146 33.89 -1.13 -2.50
#